data_AF-A0A849JZK2-F1
#
_entry.id   AF-A0A849JZK2-F1
#
_cell.length_a   1.000
_cell.length_b   1.000
_cell.length_c   1.000
_cell.angle_alpha   90.00
_cell.angle_beta   90.00
_cell.angle_gamma   90.00
#
_symmetry.space_group_name_H-M   'P 1'
#
loop_
_entity.id
_entity.type
_entity.pdbx_description
1 polymer ?
#
loop_
_entity_poly.entity_id
_entity_poly.type
_entity_poly.pdbx_seq_one_letter_code
_entity_poly.pdbx_strand_id
1 'polypeptide(L)'
;MAAGQIIGWVTGLVVALVVVTAVVWWARRRRTERRRRQDEQLRRRTQDAGQVLVRTDERARLAEDELSFAVAEVGDGVGDEFGPTLQRARAHLGEAFHLNQLLHDEIPDTDAERHTWSGRIVAACAEAETLLDDVERALAERRSAVRATPDLLEQTATRADSLADAVSAAREDVERLRGQYTEQALRPVADNPEQAERLLDFARRGVTAARKRLAAGRKDEAATTARAAEESVRRAEGLLAAVDDFEHEVLRAEAALGAVVAECREELAQARALPQRTGAVDEAVRALEAALAAVPAAGQPSDPVGALTRLRGAAQGLDDAVREHEERAAQARRAEAARGPAIQDAERQIAAARGVVDDYRAPVGPDARTRLAEAERELAAARDAADAEQAVTRARRAASLGAEAATLAQRDLRAHHGHGGYGQGGYGQGMGLPRGRSGSDVFGAVLGGMVLGGILDDIGDLGDFFD
;
A
#
# COMPACT_ATOMS: atom_id res chain seq x y z
N MET A 1 -73.88 20.34 -44.05
CA MET A 1 -72.84 20.11 -43.01
C MET A 1 -73.11 21.08 -41.88
N ALA A 2 -73.29 20.58 -40.66
CA ALA A 2 -73.84 21.35 -39.54
C ALA A 2 -72.91 22.48 -39.07
N ALA A 3 -73.46 23.68 -38.87
CA ALA A 3 -72.74 24.90 -38.48
C ALA A 3 -71.88 24.77 -37.20
N GLY A 4 -72.17 23.78 -36.34
CA GLY A 4 -71.38 23.48 -35.14
C GLY A 4 -69.95 23.00 -35.43
N GLN A 5 -69.69 22.34 -36.57
CA GLN A 5 -68.34 21.90 -36.93
C GLN A 5 -67.44 23.09 -37.34
N ILE A 6 -67.95 24.02 -38.15
CA ILE A 6 -67.17 25.17 -38.63
C ILE A 6 -66.81 26.11 -37.46
N ILE A 7 -67.74 26.34 -36.53
CA ILE A 7 -67.47 27.14 -35.32
C ILE A 7 -66.41 26.45 -34.46
N GLY A 8 -66.44 25.12 -34.31
CA GLY A 8 -65.41 24.35 -33.62
C GLY A 8 -64.02 24.44 -34.26
N TRP A 9 -63.93 24.41 -35.59
CA TRP A 9 -62.65 24.55 -36.31
C TRP A 9 -62.07 25.96 -36.22
N VAL A 10 -62.90 27.00 -36.37
CA VAL A 10 -62.45 28.40 -36.28
C VAL A 10 -62.03 28.75 -34.86
N THR A 11 -62.81 28.35 -33.85
CA THR A 11 -62.42 28.56 -32.44
C THR A 11 -61.16 27.78 -32.07
N GLY A 12 -61.02 26.53 -32.53
CA GLY A 12 -59.80 25.74 -32.35
C GLY A 12 -58.57 26.39 -32.99
N LEU A 13 -58.70 26.97 -34.19
CA LEU A 13 -57.59 27.61 -34.90
C LEU A 13 -57.17 28.95 -34.24
N VAL A 14 -58.13 29.75 -33.77
CA VAL A 14 -57.83 30.98 -33.02
C VAL A 14 -57.15 30.66 -31.69
N VAL A 15 -57.65 29.66 -30.95
CA VAL A 15 -57.00 29.21 -29.70
C VAL A 15 -55.59 28.69 -29.99
N ALA A 16 -55.40 27.90 -31.05
CA ALA A 16 -54.07 27.42 -31.44
C ALA A 16 -53.11 28.58 -31.79
N LEU A 17 -53.58 29.60 -32.53
CA LEU A 17 -52.77 30.78 -32.87
C LEU A 17 -52.37 31.59 -31.63
N VAL A 18 -53.31 31.80 -30.70
CA VAL A 18 -53.05 32.50 -29.43
C VAL A 18 -52.06 31.72 -28.57
N VAL A 19 -52.18 30.38 -28.52
CA VAL A 19 -51.24 29.53 -27.78
C VAL A 19 -49.85 29.58 -28.43
N VAL A 20 -49.73 29.48 -29.76
CA VAL A 20 -48.44 29.54 -30.47
C VAL A 20 -47.76 30.90 -30.26
N THR A 21 -48.48 32.00 -30.38
CA THR A 21 -47.93 33.35 -30.18
C THR A 21 -47.51 33.58 -28.72
N ALA A 22 -48.30 33.10 -27.75
CA ALA A 22 -47.94 33.14 -26.33
C ALA A 22 -46.69 32.30 -26.03
N VAL A 23 -46.55 31.11 -26.63
CA VAL A 23 -45.38 30.24 -26.49
C VAL A 23 -44.13 30.88 -27.13
N VAL A 24 -44.25 31.49 -28.31
CA VAL A 24 -43.13 32.20 -28.95
C VAL A 24 -42.69 33.43 -28.16
N TRP A 25 -43.65 34.22 -27.65
CA TRP A 25 -43.36 35.37 -26.79
C TRP A 25 -42.70 34.94 -25.48
N TRP A 26 -43.21 33.89 -24.83
CA TRP A 26 -42.64 33.31 -23.62
C TRP A 26 -41.25 32.70 -23.87
N ALA A 27 -41.03 32.03 -25.00
CA ALA A 27 -39.73 31.50 -25.39
C ALA A 27 -38.72 32.62 -25.70
N ARG A 28 -39.14 33.71 -26.36
CA ARG A 28 -38.30 34.90 -26.58
C ARG A 28 -37.97 35.60 -25.26
N ARG A 29 -38.95 35.79 -24.38
CA ARG A 29 -38.77 36.36 -23.03
C ARG A 29 -37.83 35.51 -22.17
N ARG A 30 -37.98 34.18 -22.18
CA ARG A 30 -37.05 33.27 -21.51
C ARG A 30 -35.64 33.31 -22.11
N ARG A 31 -35.51 33.47 -23.43
CA ARG A 31 -34.20 33.62 -24.09
C ARG A 31 -33.52 34.95 -23.75
N THR A 32 -34.25 36.06 -23.68
CA THR A 32 -33.69 37.36 -23.28
C THR A 32 -33.34 37.40 -21.79
N GLU A 33 -34.17 36.81 -20.92
CA GLU A 33 -33.86 36.65 -19.49
C GLU A 33 -32.63 35.76 -19.27
N ARG A 34 -32.46 34.69 -20.05
CA ARG A 34 -31.25 33.84 -20.01
C ARG A 34 -30.00 34.61 -20.46
N ARG A 35 -30.06 35.34 -21.58
CA ARG A 35 -28.93 36.18 -22.05
C ARG A 35 -28.56 37.24 -21.03
N ARG A 36 -29.52 37.98 -20.48
CA ARG A 36 -29.26 38.97 -19.42
C ARG A 36 -28.58 38.37 -18.19
N ARG A 37 -29.00 37.17 -17.75
CA ARG A 37 -28.35 36.46 -16.64
C ARG A 37 -26.93 36.02 -16.99
N GLN A 38 -26.70 35.56 -18.22
CA GLN A 38 -25.37 35.20 -18.71
C GLN A 38 -24.45 36.43 -18.80
N ASP A 39 -24.93 37.54 -19.36
CA ASP A 39 -24.20 38.80 -19.45
C ASP A 39 -23.82 39.33 -18.06
N GLU A 40 -24.75 39.26 -17.10
CA GLU A 40 -24.53 39.65 -15.71
C GLU A 40 -23.50 38.74 -15.02
N GLN A 41 -23.56 37.43 -15.23
CA GLN A 41 -22.57 36.49 -14.71
C GLN A 41 -21.17 36.74 -15.30
N LEU A 42 -21.08 36.99 -16.60
CA LEU A 42 -19.81 37.32 -17.25
C LEU A 42 -19.28 38.66 -16.75
N ARG A 43 -20.14 39.67 -16.56
CA ARG A 43 -19.75 40.96 -15.97
C ARG A 43 -19.18 40.80 -14.57
N ARG A 44 -19.84 40.00 -13.72
CA ARG A 44 -19.32 39.69 -12.39
C ARG A 44 -17.96 39.01 -12.45
N ARG A 45 -17.79 38.00 -13.30
CA ARG A 45 -16.48 37.34 -13.48
C ARG A 45 -15.39 38.28 -13.95
N THR A 46 -15.67 39.15 -14.91
CA THR A 46 -14.71 40.16 -15.37
C THR A 46 -14.35 41.12 -14.22
N GLN A 47 -15.34 41.53 -13.42
CA GLN A 47 -15.12 42.36 -12.24
C GLN A 47 -14.29 41.65 -11.17
N ASP A 48 -14.59 40.39 -10.86
CA ASP A 48 -13.86 39.56 -9.90
C ASP A 48 -12.41 39.35 -10.36
N ALA A 49 -12.20 39.07 -11.65
CA ALA A 49 -10.87 38.95 -12.25
C ALA A 49 -10.06 40.25 -12.12
N GLY A 50 -10.69 41.41 -12.36
CA GLY A 50 -10.06 42.71 -12.16
C GLY A 50 -9.71 42.99 -10.69
N GLN A 51 -10.55 42.57 -9.74
CA GLN A 51 -10.25 42.72 -8.31
C GLN A 51 -9.07 41.85 -7.87
N VAL A 52 -9.01 40.59 -8.33
CA VAL A 52 -7.87 39.70 -8.07
C VAL A 52 -6.60 40.30 -8.64
N LEU A 53 -6.62 40.78 -9.89
CA LEU A 53 -5.47 41.42 -10.54
C LEU A 53 -4.90 42.60 -9.72
N VAL A 54 -5.76 43.51 -9.26
CA VAL A 54 -5.33 44.65 -8.44
C VAL A 54 -4.73 44.20 -7.10
N ARG A 55 -5.34 43.20 -6.45
CA ARG A 55 -4.82 42.65 -5.19
C ARG A 55 -3.45 42.01 -5.37
N THR A 56 -3.28 41.21 -6.43
CA THR A 56 -2.01 40.54 -6.72
C THR A 56 -0.93 41.54 -7.12
N ASP A 57 -1.25 42.62 -7.86
CA ASP A 57 -0.31 43.71 -8.17
C ASP A 57 0.19 44.42 -6.91
N GLU A 58 -0.72 44.75 -5.98
CA GLU A 58 -0.34 45.37 -4.71
C GLU A 58 0.56 44.45 -3.88
N ARG A 59 0.24 43.15 -3.83
CA ARG A 59 1.09 42.14 -3.17
C ARG A 59 2.48 42.05 -3.81
N ALA A 60 2.56 42.12 -5.14
CA ALA A 60 3.85 42.11 -5.83
C ALA A 60 4.71 43.33 -5.50
N ARG A 61 4.11 44.52 -5.39
CA ARG A 61 4.83 45.73 -4.94
C ARG A 61 5.33 45.60 -3.51
N LEU A 62 4.48 45.11 -2.60
CA LEU A 62 4.88 44.86 -1.22
C LEU A 62 6.02 43.82 -1.14
N ALA A 63 5.98 42.77 -1.95
CA ALA A 63 7.04 41.76 -1.99
C ALA A 63 8.37 42.32 -2.52
N GLU A 64 8.35 43.28 -3.45
CA GLU A 64 9.55 43.98 -3.93
C GLU A 64 10.14 44.93 -2.88
N ASP A 65 9.27 45.65 -2.16
CA ASP A 65 9.69 46.47 -1.03
C ASP A 65 10.32 45.58 0.06
N GLU A 66 9.68 44.47 0.41
CA GLU A 66 10.22 43.47 1.35
C GLU A 66 11.55 42.87 0.88
N LEU A 67 11.72 42.58 -0.42
CA LEU A 67 13.00 42.13 -0.95
C LEU A 67 14.07 43.22 -0.78
N SER A 68 13.74 44.47 -1.07
CA SER A 68 14.66 45.60 -0.91
C SER A 68 15.08 45.79 0.54
N PHE A 69 14.13 45.66 1.49
CA PHE A 69 14.42 45.64 2.93
C PHE A 69 15.27 44.43 3.32
N ALA A 70 14.99 43.25 2.77
CA ALA A 70 15.74 42.04 3.06
C ALA A 70 17.18 42.12 2.55
N VAL A 71 17.44 42.70 1.38
CA VAL A 71 18.80 42.95 0.89
C VAL A 71 19.58 43.84 1.86
N ALA A 72 18.96 44.91 2.37
CA ALA A 72 19.59 45.77 3.36
C ALA A 72 19.81 45.07 4.73
N GLU A 73 18.87 44.22 5.14
CA GLU A 73 18.92 43.55 6.45
C GLU A 73 19.86 42.33 6.46
N VAL A 74 19.82 41.51 5.41
CA VAL A 74 20.44 40.17 5.31
C VAL A 74 21.70 40.18 4.42
N GLY A 75 21.66 40.91 3.30
CA GLY A 75 22.76 41.06 2.34
C GLY A 75 22.36 40.80 0.89
N ASP A 76 23.26 41.13 -0.04
CA ASP A 76 22.99 41.16 -1.49
C ASP A 76 22.58 39.80 -2.09
N GLY A 77 23.06 38.68 -1.54
CA GLY A 77 22.75 37.34 -2.06
C GLY A 77 21.26 36.98 -2.05
N VAL A 78 20.47 37.60 -1.16
CA VAL A 78 19.00 37.46 -1.15
C VAL A 78 18.38 38.10 -2.39
N GLY A 79 18.91 39.23 -2.84
CA GLY A 79 18.49 39.89 -4.07
C GLY A 79 18.73 39.01 -5.30
N ASP A 80 19.92 38.40 -5.37
CA ASP A 80 20.30 37.50 -6.47
C ASP A 80 19.42 36.23 -6.51
N GLU A 81 19.05 35.69 -5.34
CA GLU A 81 18.24 34.47 -5.23
C GLU A 81 16.77 34.70 -5.59
N PHE A 82 16.14 35.74 -5.04
CA PHE A 82 14.68 35.94 -5.15
C PHE A 82 14.26 36.91 -6.25
N GLY A 83 15.16 37.79 -6.70
CA GLY A 83 14.90 38.74 -7.79
C GLY A 83 14.34 38.09 -9.06
N PRO A 84 14.93 36.98 -9.57
CA PRO A 84 14.39 36.28 -10.74
C PRO A 84 12.98 35.72 -10.54
N THR A 85 12.61 35.33 -9.32
CA THR A 85 11.27 34.82 -9.01
C THR A 85 10.24 35.94 -8.98
N LEU A 86 10.57 37.11 -8.42
CA LEU A 86 9.71 38.30 -8.49
C LEU A 86 9.53 38.79 -9.94
N GLN A 87 10.58 38.73 -10.77
CA GLN A 87 10.46 39.05 -12.20
C GLN A 87 9.50 38.12 -12.94
N ARG A 88 9.48 36.82 -12.59
CA ARG A 88 8.49 35.88 -13.14
C ARG A 88 7.07 36.22 -12.70
N ALA A 89 6.85 36.52 -11.41
CA ALA A 89 5.55 36.96 -10.92
C ALA A 89 5.06 38.23 -11.64
N ARG A 90 5.95 39.21 -11.86
CA ARG A 90 5.70 40.41 -12.67
C ARG A 90 5.32 40.09 -14.12
N ALA A 91 5.93 39.07 -14.73
CA ALA A 91 5.58 38.65 -16.09
C ALA A 91 4.15 38.08 -16.18
N HIS A 92 3.73 37.26 -15.20
CA HIS A 92 2.34 36.78 -15.10
C HIS A 92 1.35 37.93 -14.90
N LEU A 93 1.69 38.91 -14.06
CA LEU A 93 0.89 40.13 -13.91
C LEU A 93 0.81 40.95 -15.21
N GLY A 94 1.92 41.06 -15.95
CA GLY A 94 1.94 41.72 -17.25
C GLY A 94 0.96 41.10 -18.26
N GLU A 95 0.93 39.76 -18.34
CA GLU A 95 -0.06 39.04 -19.15
C GLU A 95 -1.49 39.30 -18.67
N ALA A 96 -1.72 39.25 -17.35
CA ALA A 96 -3.04 39.50 -16.78
C ALA A 96 -3.52 40.94 -17.05
N PHE A 97 -2.64 41.95 -16.95
CA PHE A 97 -2.95 43.33 -17.31
C PHE A 97 -3.25 43.49 -18.80
N HIS A 98 -2.51 42.80 -19.67
CA HIS A 98 -2.77 42.81 -21.11
C HIS A 98 -4.16 42.24 -21.44
N LEU A 99 -4.51 41.10 -20.87
CA LEU A 99 -5.84 40.49 -21.04
C LEU A 99 -6.95 41.37 -20.45
N ASN A 100 -6.69 42.02 -19.30
CA ASN A 100 -7.65 42.94 -18.70
C ASN A 100 -7.86 44.18 -19.56
N GLN A 101 -6.82 44.66 -20.26
CA GLN A 101 -6.94 45.76 -21.22
C GLN A 101 -7.84 45.38 -22.39
N LEU A 102 -7.69 44.17 -22.96
CA LEU A 102 -8.55 43.68 -24.04
C LEU A 102 -10.02 43.64 -23.60
N LEU A 103 -10.32 43.18 -22.39
CA LEU A 103 -11.68 43.15 -21.84
C LEU A 103 -12.35 44.52 -21.66
N HIS A 104 -11.57 45.61 -21.71
CA HIS A 104 -12.05 46.98 -21.46
C HIS A 104 -11.76 47.93 -22.64
N ASP A 105 -11.39 47.40 -23.81
CA ASP A 105 -11.15 48.21 -24.98
C ASP A 105 -12.47 48.63 -25.67
N GLU A 106 -12.35 49.35 -26.79
CA GLU A 106 -13.51 49.84 -27.55
C GLU A 106 -14.11 48.77 -28.49
N ILE A 107 -13.48 47.58 -28.60
CA ILE A 107 -13.88 46.50 -29.49
C ILE A 107 -14.85 45.57 -28.74
N PRO A 108 -16.07 45.33 -29.28
CA PRO A 108 -17.00 44.42 -28.62
C PRO A 108 -16.52 42.97 -28.63
N ASP A 109 -16.19 42.43 -27.46
CA ASP A 109 -15.83 41.01 -27.28
C ASP A 109 -17.02 40.06 -27.35
N THR A 110 -16.77 38.83 -27.79
CA THR A 110 -17.73 37.72 -27.65
C THR A 110 -17.79 37.21 -26.22
N ASP A 111 -18.92 36.60 -25.82
CA ASP A 111 -19.08 35.96 -24.51
C ASP A 111 -18.01 34.89 -24.23
N ALA A 112 -17.55 34.19 -25.28
CA ALA A 112 -16.52 33.16 -25.18
C ALA A 112 -15.13 33.77 -24.91
N GLU A 113 -14.79 34.88 -25.56
CA GLU A 113 -13.55 35.63 -25.31
C GLU A 113 -13.56 36.19 -23.89
N ARG A 114 -14.65 36.85 -23.48
CA ARG A 114 -14.80 37.41 -22.13
C ARG A 114 -14.60 36.34 -21.05
N HIS A 115 -15.22 35.17 -21.24
CA HIS A 115 -15.04 34.03 -20.33
C HIS A 115 -13.59 33.54 -20.30
N THR A 116 -12.98 33.37 -21.47
CA THR A 116 -11.62 32.81 -21.61
C THR A 116 -10.57 33.74 -21.02
N TRP A 117 -10.61 35.03 -21.36
CA TRP A 117 -9.64 36.01 -20.86
C TRP A 117 -9.82 36.26 -19.36
N SER A 118 -11.06 36.39 -18.86
CA SER A 118 -11.28 36.51 -17.41
C SER A 118 -10.74 35.29 -16.64
N GLY A 119 -10.91 34.07 -17.21
CA GLY A 119 -10.33 32.85 -16.64
C GLY A 119 -8.79 32.84 -16.67
N ARG A 120 -8.18 33.29 -17.77
CA ARG A 120 -6.72 33.41 -17.88
C ARG A 120 -6.13 34.47 -16.95
N ILE A 121 -6.80 35.59 -16.75
CA ILE A 121 -6.40 36.61 -15.77
C ILE A 121 -6.32 35.99 -14.38
N VAL A 122 -7.38 35.28 -13.96
CA VAL A 122 -7.40 34.61 -12.65
C VAL A 122 -6.30 33.56 -12.54
N ALA A 123 -6.06 32.77 -13.60
CA ALA A 123 -5.00 31.77 -13.60
C ALA A 123 -3.59 32.40 -13.50
N ALA A 124 -3.30 33.44 -14.28
CA ALA A 124 -2.03 34.15 -14.22
C ALA A 124 -1.81 34.83 -12.87
N CYS A 125 -2.86 35.39 -12.26
CA CYS A 125 -2.77 35.95 -10.91
C CYS A 125 -2.51 34.86 -9.86
N ALA A 126 -3.14 33.68 -9.97
CA ALA A 126 -2.88 32.56 -9.06
C ALA A 126 -1.43 32.02 -9.17
N GLU A 127 -0.89 31.96 -10.40
CA GLU A 127 0.51 31.61 -10.65
C GLU A 127 1.46 32.65 -10.01
N ALA A 128 1.17 33.94 -10.18
CA ALA A 128 1.91 35.01 -9.53
C ALA A 128 1.82 34.93 -8.00
N GLU A 129 0.63 34.72 -7.42
CA GLU A 129 0.43 34.56 -5.98
C GLU A 129 1.28 33.43 -5.40
N THR A 130 1.32 32.27 -6.07
CA THR A 130 2.15 31.14 -5.62
C THR A 130 3.63 31.52 -5.53
N LEU A 131 4.16 32.22 -6.54
CA LEU A 131 5.55 32.68 -6.54
C LEU A 131 5.81 33.73 -5.46
N LEU A 132 4.87 34.65 -5.24
CA LEU A 132 4.97 35.69 -4.20
C LEU A 132 4.94 35.08 -2.80
N ASP A 133 4.07 34.10 -2.56
CA ASP A 133 3.99 33.35 -1.30
C ASP A 133 5.31 32.65 -0.96
N ASP A 134 5.94 32.04 -1.96
CA ASP A 134 7.24 31.38 -1.80
C ASP A 134 8.35 32.38 -1.46
N VAL A 135 8.39 33.53 -2.13
CA VAL A 135 9.35 34.59 -1.84
C VAL A 135 9.13 35.15 -0.43
N GLU A 136 7.90 35.52 -0.07
CA GLU A 136 7.60 36.09 1.25
C GLU A 136 7.99 35.14 2.38
N ARG A 137 7.65 33.85 2.25
CA ARG A 137 8.00 32.83 3.25
C ARG A 137 9.51 32.66 3.38
N ALA A 138 10.22 32.54 2.26
CA ALA A 138 11.66 32.37 2.26
C ALA A 138 12.38 33.61 2.82
N LEU A 139 11.94 34.82 2.49
CA LEU A 139 12.47 36.07 3.05
C LEU A 139 12.26 36.14 4.56
N ALA A 140 11.06 35.79 5.05
CA ALA A 140 10.76 35.76 6.48
C ALA A 140 11.67 34.77 7.22
N GLU A 141 11.87 33.56 6.67
CA GLU A 141 12.76 32.54 7.23
C GLU A 141 14.23 33.02 7.28
N ARG A 142 14.73 33.63 6.20
CA ARG A 142 16.10 34.17 6.14
C ARG A 142 16.32 35.29 7.16
N ARG A 143 15.38 36.22 7.28
CA ARG A 143 15.46 37.31 8.26
C ARG A 143 15.42 36.79 9.70
N SER A 144 14.52 35.86 9.99
CA SER A 144 14.45 35.19 11.29
C SER A 144 15.78 34.50 11.64
N ALA A 145 16.37 33.79 10.69
CA ALA A 145 17.67 33.13 10.83
C ALA A 145 18.78 34.11 11.22
N VAL A 146 18.89 35.21 10.47
CA VAL A 146 19.91 36.24 10.70
C VAL A 146 19.74 36.89 12.07
N ARG A 147 18.50 37.19 12.46
CA ARG A 147 18.20 37.78 13.78
C ARG A 147 18.57 36.86 14.93
N ALA A 148 18.32 35.56 14.79
CA ALA A 148 18.65 34.56 15.81
C ALA A 148 20.15 34.20 15.86
N THR A 149 20.94 34.58 14.85
CA THR A 149 22.34 34.14 14.71
C THR A 149 23.23 34.50 15.91
N PRO A 150 23.20 35.73 16.49
CA PRO A 150 24.05 36.06 17.63
C PRO A 150 23.78 35.16 18.84
N ASP A 151 22.52 34.97 19.21
CA ASP A 151 22.13 34.11 20.35
C ASP A 151 22.50 32.65 20.09
N LEU A 152 22.28 32.17 18.87
CA LEU A 152 22.67 30.83 18.45
C LEU A 152 24.18 30.60 18.62
N LEU A 153 25.02 31.59 18.30
CA LEU A 153 26.47 31.47 18.44
C LEU A 153 26.92 31.37 19.90
N GLU A 154 26.32 32.16 20.80
CA GLU A 154 26.62 32.09 22.23
C GLU A 154 26.18 30.76 22.84
N GLN A 155 24.97 30.29 22.49
CA GLN A 155 24.47 28.98 22.93
C GLN A 155 25.35 27.84 22.40
N THR A 156 25.71 27.87 21.11
CA THR A 156 26.55 26.85 20.48
C THR A 156 27.94 26.82 21.10
N ALA A 157 28.55 27.99 21.38
CA ALA A 157 29.84 28.08 22.04
C ALA A 157 29.80 27.48 23.45
N THR A 158 28.81 27.91 24.25
CA THR A 158 28.63 27.43 25.63
C THR A 158 28.44 25.92 25.68
N ARG A 159 27.60 25.38 24.77
CA ARG A 159 27.31 23.95 24.67
C ARG A 159 28.53 23.14 24.21
N ALA A 160 29.29 23.66 23.25
CA ALA A 160 30.53 23.01 22.80
C ALA A 160 31.60 22.96 23.91
N ASP A 161 31.66 23.97 24.76
CA ASP A 161 32.61 24.02 25.87
C ASP A 161 32.16 23.11 27.03
N SER A 162 30.86 23.03 27.33
CA SER A 162 30.34 22.12 28.37
C SER A 162 30.54 20.64 28.07
N LEU A 163 30.75 20.27 26.80
CA LEU A 163 30.94 18.87 26.39
C LEU A 163 32.40 18.41 26.43
N ALA A 164 33.36 19.28 26.75
CA ALA A 164 34.78 18.91 26.79
C ALA A 164 35.07 17.81 27.83
N ASP A 165 34.47 17.93 29.02
CA ASP A 165 34.60 16.93 30.07
C ASP A 165 33.89 15.62 29.70
N ALA A 166 32.74 15.71 29.01
CA ALA A 166 32.00 14.54 28.54
C ALA A 166 32.77 13.71 27.51
N VAL A 167 33.55 14.35 26.63
CA VAL A 167 34.47 13.63 25.71
C VAL A 167 35.52 12.85 26.50
N SER A 168 36.09 13.45 27.54
CA SER A 168 37.11 12.79 28.37
C SER A 168 36.52 11.61 29.14
N ALA A 169 35.33 11.78 29.73
CA ALA A 169 34.60 10.70 30.38
C ALA A 169 34.28 9.55 29.41
N ALA A 170 33.77 9.87 28.21
CA ALA A 170 33.46 8.84 27.21
C ALA A 170 34.69 8.03 26.76
N ARG A 171 35.90 8.63 26.72
CA ARG A 171 37.15 7.90 26.46
C ARG A 171 37.47 6.92 27.59
N GLU A 172 37.33 7.36 28.83
CA GLU A 172 37.54 6.51 30.00
C GLU A 172 36.55 5.35 30.03
N ASP A 173 35.28 5.61 29.68
CA ASP A 173 34.25 4.58 29.55
C ASP A 173 34.57 3.57 28.46
N VAL A 174 34.92 4.02 27.25
CA VAL A 174 35.32 3.11 26.16
C VAL A 174 36.53 2.25 26.57
N GLU A 175 37.55 2.84 27.21
CA GLU A 175 38.73 2.10 27.65
C GLU A 175 38.41 1.09 28.77
N ARG A 176 37.54 1.44 29.70
CA ARG A 176 37.02 0.51 30.72
C ARG A 176 36.25 -0.65 30.07
N LEU A 177 35.40 -0.35 29.09
CA LEU A 177 34.60 -1.34 28.37
C LEU A 177 35.48 -2.29 27.53
N ARG A 178 36.63 -1.84 27.00
CA ARG A 178 37.63 -2.71 26.32
C ARG A 178 38.18 -3.82 27.20
N GLY A 179 38.19 -3.65 28.53
CA GLY A 179 38.57 -4.71 29.45
C GLY A 179 37.53 -5.82 29.60
N GLN A 180 36.26 -5.55 29.23
CA GLN A 180 35.11 -6.40 29.50
C GLN A 180 34.48 -6.98 28.23
N TYR A 181 34.62 -6.29 27.10
CA TYR A 181 33.95 -6.64 25.84
C TYR A 181 34.94 -6.79 24.69
N THR A 182 34.57 -7.60 23.70
CA THR A 182 35.39 -7.80 22.50
C THR A 182 35.42 -6.54 21.63
N GLU A 183 36.46 -6.39 20.81
CA GLU A 183 36.57 -5.30 19.84
C GLU A 183 35.37 -5.25 18.88
N GLN A 184 34.84 -6.41 18.49
CA GLN A 184 33.65 -6.48 17.64
C GLN A 184 32.42 -5.90 18.33
N ALA A 185 32.22 -6.17 19.62
CA ALA A 185 31.11 -5.63 20.39
C ALA A 185 31.20 -4.11 20.52
N LEU A 186 32.40 -3.57 20.73
CA LEU A 186 32.63 -2.14 20.94
C LEU A 186 32.67 -1.31 19.66
N ARG A 187 32.77 -1.95 18.50
CA ARG A 187 32.86 -1.27 17.20
C ARG A 187 31.84 -0.14 16.98
N PRO A 188 30.57 -0.22 17.42
CA PRO A 188 29.61 0.87 17.24
C PRO A 188 29.94 2.16 18.01
N VAL A 189 30.73 2.06 19.09
CA VAL A 189 31.02 3.18 19.99
C VAL A 189 32.51 3.50 20.16
N ALA A 190 33.40 2.62 19.71
CA ALA A 190 34.83 2.70 19.97
C ALA A 190 35.49 4.02 19.49
N ASP A 191 35.02 4.58 18.37
CA ASP A 191 35.56 5.80 17.77
C ASP A 191 34.72 7.05 18.08
N ASN A 192 33.63 6.90 18.85
CA ASN A 192 32.68 7.98 19.09
C ASN A 192 33.31 9.17 19.84
N PRO A 193 34.13 8.98 20.90
CA PRO A 193 34.76 10.10 21.60
C PRO A 193 35.65 10.95 20.69
N GLU A 194 36.46 10.32 19.85
CA GLU A 194 37.36 10.99 18.91
C GLU A 194 36.59 11.69 17.78
N GLN A 195 35.49 11.08 17.31
CA GLN A 195 34.59 11.73 16.35
C GLN A 195 33.89 12.95 16.96
N ALA A 196 33.39 12.83 18.18
CA ALA A 196 32.76 13.92 18.92
C ALA A 196 33.74 15.09 19.12
N GLU A 197 34.98 14.83 19.53
CA GLU A 197 36.00 15.87 19.68
C GLU A 197 36.26 16.63 18.36
N ARG A 198 36.41 15.92 17.23
CA ARG A 198 36.60 16.55 15.91
C ARG A 198 35.41 17.42 15.52
N LEU A 199 34.19 17.00 15.83
CA LEU A 199 32.97 17.76 15.57
C LEU A 199 32.89 19.01 16.46
N LEU A 200 33.24 18.91 17.74
CA LEU A 200 33.29 20.06 18.66
C LEU A 200 34.35 21.07 18.23
N ASP A 201 35.52 20.60 17.79
CA ASP A 201 36.56 21.47 17.24
C ASP A 201 36.12 22.17 15.94
N PHE A 202 35.42 21.45 15.07
CA PHE A 202 34.79 22.03 13.90
C PHE A 202 33.75 23.09 14.29
N ALA A 203 32.91 22.81 15.29
CA ALA A 203 31.91 23.75 15.79
C ALA A 203 32.56 25.03 16.36
N ARG A 204 33.60 24.92 17.19
CA ARG A 204 34.34 26.07 17.75
C ARG A 204 34.96 26.95 16.66
N ARG A 205 35.58 26.32 15.65
CA ARG A 205 36.09 27.04 14.46
C ARG A 205 34.96 27.70 13.67
N GLY A 206 33.84 27.00 13.50
CA GLY A 206 32.62 27.49 12.85
C GLY A 206 32.05 28.72 13.55
N VAL A 207 31.90 28.69 14.88
CA VAL A 207 31.47 29.82 15.70
C VAL A 207 32.41 31.02 15.50
N THR A 208 33.72 30.80 15.56
CA THR A 208 34.71 31.86 15.33
C THR A 208 34.58 32.47 13.93
N ALA A 209 34.39 31.65 12.91
CA ALA A 209 34.22 32.10 11.53
C ALA A 209 32.89 32.86 11.33
N ALA A 210 31.80 32.39 11.94
CA ALA A 210 30.50 33.05 11.90
C ALA A 210 30.55 34.43 12.58
N ARG A 211 31.20 34.56 13.75
CA ARG A 211 31.42 35.86 14.40
C ARG A 211 32.19 36.84 13.51
N LYS A 212 33.24 36.38 12.81
CA LYS A 212 33.97 37.21 11.83
C LYS A 212 33.09 37.64 10.66
N ARG A 213 32.20 36.77 10.17
CA ARG A 213 31.26 37.10 9.09
C ARG A 213 30.22 38.13 9.52
N LEU A 214 29.67 38.01 10.74
CA LEU A 214 28.79 39.02 11.33
C LEU A 214 29.49 40.39 11.40
N ALA A 215 30.73 40.43 11.91
CA ALA A 215 31.51 41.66 12.00
C ALA A 215 31.81 42.29 10.62
N ALA A 216 31.87 41.48 9.56
CA ALA A 216 32.04 41.91 8.18
C ALA A 216 30.71 42.24 7.45
N GLY A 217 29.57 42.21 8.15
CA GLY A 217 28.25 42.46 7.55
C GLY A 217 27.68 41.32 6.71
N ARG A 218 28.37 40.17 6.60
CA ARG A 218 27.95 39.00 5.82
C ARG A 218 27.03 38.10 6.63
N LYS A 219 25.82 38.59 6.93
CA LYS A 219 24.91 38.00 7.91
C LYS A 219 24.32 36.66 7.46
N ASP A 220 23.92 36.51 6.20
CA ASP A 220 23.40 35.23 5.69
C ASP A 220 24.45 34.10 5.76
N GLU A 221 25.69 34.39 5.33
CA GLU A 221 26.79 33.44 5.46
C GLU A 221 27.09 33.10 6.93
N ALA A 222 26.98 34.09 7.83
CA ALA A 222 27.16 33.87 9.25
C ALA A 222 26.08 32.95 9.83
N ALA A 223 24.81 33.17 9.48
CA ALA A 223 23.68 32.35 9.90
C ALA A 223 23.86 30.89 9.44
N THR A 224 24.24 30.70 8.19
CA THR A 224 24.52 29.38 7.62
C THR A 224 25.69 28.69 8.34
N THR A 225 26.78 29.43 8.61
CA THR A 225 27.93 28.90 9.35
C THR A 225 27.56 28.54 10.80
N ALA A 226 26.74 29.36 11.45
CA ALA A 226 26.29 29.15 12.82
C ALA A 226 25.46 27.87 12.95
N ARG A 227 24.50 27.64 12.04
CA ARG A 227 23.72 26.40 11.99
C ARG A 227 24.57 25.16 11.76
N ALA A 228 25.59 25.24 10.89
CA ALA A 228 26.51 24.12 10.67
C ALA A 228 27.32 23.79 11.94
N ALA A 229 27.73 24.81 12.70
CA ALA A 229 28.40 24.63 13.97
C ALA A 229 27.46 23.99 15.01
N GLU A 230 26.24 24.49 15.14
CA GLU A 230 25.21 23.95 16.05
C GLU A 230 24.90 22.48 15.74
N GLU A 231 24.71 22.14 14.47
CA GLU A 231 24.49 20.77 14.03
C GLU A 231 25.67 19.85 14.37
N SER A 232 26.90 20.36 14.28
CA SER A 232 28.09 19.61 14.67
C SER A 232 28.13 19.33 16.17
N VAL A 233 27.70 20.29 17.01
CA VAL A 233 27.54 20.08 18.45
C VAL A 233 26.48 19.01 18.74
N ARG A 234 25.29 19.10 18.11
CA ARG A 234 24.23 18.09 18.29
C ARG A 234 24.70 16.68 17.91
N ARG A 235 25.46 16.54 16.83
CA ARG A 235 26.04 15.25 16.43
C ARG A 235 27.05 14.73 17.44
N ALA A 236 27.91 15.61 17.97
CA ALA A 236 28.85 15.22 19.02
C ALA A 236 28.12 14.71 20.26
N GLU A 237 27.04 15.35 20.67
CA GLU A 237 26.21 14.90 21.79
C GLU A 237 25.60 13.52 21.55
N GLY A 238 25.03 13.29 20.36
CA GLY A 238 24.48 11.98 20.01
C GLY A 238 25.54 10.86 20.06
N LEU A 239 26.77 11.15 19.62
CA LEU A 239 27.88 10.18 19.70
C LEU A 239 28.29 9.89 21.14
N LEU A 240 28.33 10.90 22.00
CA LEU A 240 28.65 10.74 23.42
C LEU A 240 27.54 9.99 24.17
N ALA A 241 26.27 10.32 23.90
CA ALA A 241 25.12 9.61 24.46
C ALA A 241 25.12 8.13 24.04
N ALA A 242 25.49 7.83 22.80
CA ALA A 242 25.59 6.45 22.33
C ALA A 242 26.62 5.61 23.11
N VAL A 243 27.68 6.21 23.66
CA VAL A 243 28.64 5.51 24.53
C VAL A 243 27.99 5.10 25.85
N ASP A 244 27.25 6.02 26.47
CA ASP A 244 26.51 5.79 27.72
C ASP A 244 25.38 4.75 27.52
N ASP A 245 24.59 4.89 26.45
CA ASP A 245 23.51 3.98 26.12
C ASP A 245 24.01 2.55 25.83
N PHE A 246 25.18 2.43 25.21
CA PHE A 246 25.79 1.13 24.89
C PHE A 246 26.08 0.31 26.14
N GLU A 247 26.58 0.91 27.22
CA GLU A 247 26.80 0.17 28.47
C GLU A 247 25.49 -0.40 29.02
N HIS A 248 24.43 0.40 29.02
CA HIS A 248 23.10 -0.05 29.45
C HIS A 248 22.55 -1.17 28.56
N GLU A 249 22.77 -1.08 27.24
CA GLU A 249 22.36 -2.12 26.29
C GLU A 249 23.09 -3.44 26.55
N VAL A 250 24.41 -3.39 26.72
CA VAL A 250 25.20 -4.60 26.94
C VAL A 250 24.88 -5.24 28.28
N LEU A 251 24.67 -4.46 29.36
CA LEU A 251 24.23 -5.00 30.66
C LEU A 251 22.88 -5.72 30.57
N ARG A 252 21.93 -5.16 29.81
CA ARG A 252 20.64 -5.83 29.57
C ARG A 252 20.83 -7.12 28.76
N ALA A 253 21.71 -7.12 27.77
CA ALA A 253 22.03 -8.29 26.97
C ALA A 253 22.66 -9.41 27.83
N GLU A 254 23.60 -9.06 28.72
CA GLU A 254 24.20 -10.02 29.67
C GLU A 254 23.16 -10.63 30.60
N ALA A 255 22.27 -9.81 31.17
CA ALA A 255 21.20 -10.27 32.04
C ALA A 255 20.23 -11.23 31.34
N ALA A 256 19.95 -11.00 30.04
CA ALA A 256 19.06 -11.86 29.25
C ALA A 256 19.74 -13.15 28.74
N LEU A 257 21.06 -13.15 28.55
CA LEU A 257 21.79 -14.25 27.90
C LEU A 257 21.60 -15.59 28.62
N GLY A 258 21.59 -15.60 29.95
CA GLY A 258 21.40 -16.82 30.73
C GLY A 258 20.04 -17.49 30.48
N ALA A 259 18.97 -16.70 30.39
CA ALA A 259 17.63 -17.21 30.13
C ALA A 259 17.51 -17.76 28.70
N VAL A 260 18.00 -17.01 27.70
CA VAL A 260 17.99 -17.44 26.30
C VAL A 260 18.81 -18.71 26.09
N VAL A 261 19.96 -18.85 26.75
CA VAL A 261 20.76 -20.07 26.70
C VAL A 261 20.02 -21.28 27.28
N ALA A 262 19.23 -21.09 28.36
CA ALA A 262 18.43 -22.17 28.92
C ALA A 262 17.30 -22.59 27.96
N GLU A 263 16.57 -21.62 27.40
CA GLU A 263 15.52 -21.81 26.41
C GLU A 263 16.03 -22.57 25.17
N CYS A 264 17.11 -22.10 24.55
CA CYS A 264 17.72 -22.76 23.39
C CYS A 264 18.18 -24.20 23.69
N ARG A 265 18.58 -24.51 24.93
CA ARG A 265 18.95 -25.89 25.32
C ARG A 265 17.73 -26.79 25.43
N GLU A 266 16.61 -26.27 25.89
CA GLU A 266 15.33 -26.98 25.94
C GLU A 266 14.80 -27.25 24.52
N GLU A 267 14.79 -26.24 23.65
CA GLU A 267 14.43 -26.38 22.24
C GLU A 267 15.30 -27.42 21.52
N LEU A 268 16.62 -27.37 21.75
CA LEU A 268 17.56 -28.35 21.20
C LEU A 268 17.25 -29.78 21.68
N ALA A 269 16.90 -29.95 22.96
CA ALA A 269 16.51 -31.24 23.51
C ALA A 269 15.21 -31.77 22.88
N GLN A 270 14.22 -30.89 22.69
CA GLN A 270 12.95 -31.21 22.03
C GLN A 270 13.18 -31.60 20.56
N ALA A 271 13.95 -30.79 19.82
CA ALA A 271 14.25 -31.05 18.42
C ALA A 271 15.02 -32.36 18.21
N ARG A 272 15.94 -32.72 19.11
CA ARG A 272 16.65 -34.02 19.08
C ARG A 272 15.74 -35.21 19.35
N ALA A 273 14.69 -35.02 20.14
CA ALA A 273 13.72 -36.07 20.47
C ALA A 273 12.69 -36.32 19.35
N LEU A 274 12.65 -35.48 18.30
CA LEU A 274 11.70 -35.66 17.20
C LEU A 274 11.95 -36.99 16.46
N PRO A 275 10.90 -37.77 16.16
CA PRO A 275 11.02 -38.97 15.35
C PRO A 275 11.21 -38.63 13.87
N GLN A 276 11.99 -39.45 13.16
CA GLN A 276 12.17 -39.38 11.70
C GLN A 276 12.62 -37.99 11.19
N ARG A 277 13.54 -37.33 11.91
CA ARG A 277 14.02 -35.97 11.61
C ARG A 277 14.56 -35.85 10.19
N THR A 278 14.31 -34.69 9.60
CA THR A 278 14.78 -34.35 8.25
C THR A 278 16.19 -33.75 8.32
N GLY A 279 16.89 -33.73 7.18
CA GLY A 279 18.21 -33.11 7.08
C GLY A 279 18.21 -31.61 7.44
N ALA A 280 17.10 -30.92 7.19
CA ALA A 280 16.92 -29.50 7.56
C ALA A 280 16.90 -29.31 9.08
N VAL A 281 16.18 -30.17 9.82
CA VAL A 281 16.19 -30.13 11.29
C VAL A 281 17.59 -30.46 11.82
N ASP A 282 18.29 -31.43 11.24
CA ASP A 282 19.68 -31.74 11.63
C ASP A 282 20.66 -30.59 11.38
N GLU A 283 20.46 -29.83 10.31
CA GLU A 283 21.27 -28.65 10.00
C GLU A 283 21.00 -27.51 10.99
N ALA A 284 19.73 -27.23 11.28
CA ALA A 284 19.36 -26.21 12.26
C ALA A 284 19.82 -26.56 13.68
N VAL A 285 19.75 -27.85 14.07
CA VAL A 285 20.31 -28.37 15.33
C VAL A 285 21.81 -28.08 15.41
N ARG A 286 22.59 -28.37 14.35
CA ARG A 286 24.03 -28.06 14.32
C ARG A 286 24.32 -26.56 14.39
N ALA A 287 23.50 -25.74 13.75
CA ALA A 287 23.64 -24.28 13.79
C ALA A 287 23.41 -23.74 15.21
N LEU A 288 22.37 -24.20 15.91
CA LEU A 288 22.08 -23.82 17.29
C LEU A 288 23.14 -24.33 18.27
N GLU A 289 23.65 -25.56 18.08
CA GLU A 289 24.79 -26.08 18.84
C GLU A 289 26.04 -25.22 18.67
N ALA A 290 26.36 -24.82 17.44
CA ALA A 290 27.49 -23.95 17.16
C ALA A 290 27.31 -22.57 17.80
N ALA A 291 26.10 -22.00 17.77
CA ALA A 291 25.79 -20.73 18.41
C ALA A 291 25.93 -20.82 19.95
N LEU A 292 25.44 -21.89 20.57
CA LEU A 292 25.59 -22.16 22.01
C LEU A 292 27.05 -22.37 22.42
N ALA A 293 27.84 -23.07 21.59
CA ALA A 293 29.27 -23.28 21.83
C ALA A 293 30.10 -22.00 21.68
N ALA A 294 29.62 -21.03 20.89
CA ALA A 294 30.25 -19.73 20.71
C ALA A 294 29.93 -18.73 21.85
N VAL A 295 29.07 -19.08 22.82
CA VAL A 295 28.83 -18.25 24.00
C VAL A 295 30.05 -18.34 24.93
N PRO A 296 30.74 -17.22 25.21
CA PRO A 296 31.95 -17.24 26.02
C PRO A 296 31.66 -17.61 27.47
N ALA A 297 32.66 -18.20 28.13
CA ALA A 297 32.58 -18.50 29.56
C ALA A 297 32.62 -17.21 30.40
N ALA A 298 32.03 -17.26 31.60
CA ALA A 298 32.04 -16.13 32.53
C ALA A 298 33.47 -15.62 32.80
N GLY A 299 33.67 -14.31 32.76
CA GLY A 299 34.95 -13.65 33.01
C GLY A 299 35.89 -13.51 31.80
N GLN A 300 35.45 -13.91 30.60
CA GLN A 300 36.17 -13.61 29.35
C GLN A 300 35.52 -12.42 28.64
N PRO A 301 36.31 -11.58 27.92
CA PRO A 301 35.74 -10.53 27.09
C PRO A 301 34.71 -11.08 26.12
N SER A 302 33.51 -10.51 26.12
CA SER A 302 32.36 -11.07 25.39
C SER A 302 31.71 -10.08 24.42
N ASP A 303 30.81 -10.60 23.59
CA ASP A 303 29.89 -9.82 22.75
C ASP A 303 28.47 -10.28 23.08
N PRO A 304 27.85 -9.78 24.17
CA PRO A 304 26.56 -10.25 24.64
C PRO A 304 25.44 -9.99 23.63
N VAL A 305 25.46 -8.82 23.00
CA VAL A 305 24.46 -8.42 21.98
C VAL A 305 24.58 -9.30 20.75
N GLY A 306 25.79 -9.52 20.22
CA GLY A 306 26.00 -10.40 19.09
C GLY A 306 25.75 -11.88 19.44
N ALA A 307 26.05 -12.32 20.67
CA ALA A 307 25.72 -13.68 21.13
C ALA A 307 24.21 -13.91 21.17
N LEU A 308 23.44 -12.98 21.75
CA LEU A 308 21.98 -13.02 21.72
C LEU A 308 21.44 -13.05 20.29
N THR A 309 22.00 -12.22 19.41
CA THR A 309 21.57 -12.15 18.00
C THR A 309 21.79 -13.48 17.30
N ARG A 310 22.97 -14.10 17.48
CA ARG A 310 23.28 -15.43 16.90
C ARG A 310 22.39 -16.54 17.47
N LEU A 311 22.17 -16.55 18.78
CA LEU A 311 21.31 -17.54 19.43
C LEU A 311 19.86 -17.44 18.95
N ARG A 312 19.28 -16.23 18.96
CA ARG A 312 17.91 -16.02 18.48
C ARG A 312 17.75 -16.38 17.00
N GLY A 313 18.71 -15.99 16.16
CA GLY A 313 18.69 -16.35 14.75
C GLY A 313 18.76 -17.87 14.53
N ALA A 314 19.59 -18.58 15.30
CA ALA A 314 19.69 -20.03 15.20
C ALA A 314 18.46 -20.76 15.79
N ALA A 315 17.90 -20.26 16.89
CA ALA A 315 16.67 -20.78 17.51
C ALA A 315 15.48 -20.63 16.56
N GLN A 316 15.30 -19.44 15.97
CA GLN A 316 14.28 -19.21 14.95
C GLN A 316 14.45 -20.14 13.75
N GLY A 317 15.69 -20.37 13.28
CA GLY A 317 15.96 -21.33 12.21
C GLY A 317 15.62 -22.78 12.59
N LEU A 318 15.75 -23.15 13.87
CA LEU A 318 15.33 -24.46 14.37
C LEU A 318 13.81 -24.57 14.41
N ASP A 319 13.12 -23.56 14.93
CA ASP A 319 11.67 -23.51 15.00
C ASP A 319 11.03 -23.64 13.61
N ASP A 320 11.55 -22.91 12.63
CA ASP A 320 11.09 -22.98 11.25
C ASP A 320 11.27 -24.40 10.65
N ALA A 321 12.43 -25.03 10.89
CA ALA A 321 12.70 -26.38 10.42
C ALA A 321 11.82 -27.43 11.10
N VAL A 322 11.57 -27.29 12.41
CA VAL A 322 10.69 -28.17 13.19
C VAL A 322 9.24 -28.03 12.72
N ARG A 323 8.75 -26.80 12.56
CA ARG A 323 7.41 -26.51 12.06
C ARG A 323 7.17 -27.16 10.69
N GLU A 324 8.11 -26.98 9.75
CA GLU A 324 8.02 -27.60 8.43
C GLU A 324 8.03 -29.15 8.51
N HIS A 325 8.84 -29.73 9.40
CA HIS A 325 8.86 -31.17 9.65
C HIS A 325 7.51 -31.70 10.18
N GLU A 326 6.93 -31.01 11.16
CA GLU A 326 5.64 -31.36 11.75
C GLU A 326 4.48 -31.24 10.75
N GLU A 327 4.48 -30.17 9.95
CA GLU A 327 3.49 -29.95 8.89
C GLU A 327 3.53 -31.10 7.87
N ARG A 328 4.72 -31.48 7.41
CA ARG A 328 4.90 -32.62 6.49
C ARG A 328 4.46 -33.94 7.12
N ALA A 329 4.81 -34.19 8.38
CA ALA A 329 4.37 -35.39 9.09
C ALA A 329 2.84 -35.43 9.28
N ALA A 330 2.22 -34.28 9.57
CA ALA A 330 0.77 -34.16 9.69
C ALA A 330 0.05 -34.35 8.34
N GLN A 331 0.64 -33.89 7.24
CA GLN A 331 0.13 -34.13 5.89
C GLN A 331 0.18 -35.62 5.53
N ALA A 332 1.32 -36.27 5.77
CA ALA A 332 1.48 -37.70 5.53
C ALA A 332 0.49 -38.54 6.36
N ARG A 333 0.28 -38.22 7.65
CA ARG A 333 -0.73 -38.89 8.50
C ARG A 333 -2.15 -38.70 7.96
N ARG A 334 -2.50 -37.50 7.50
CA ARG A 334 -3.82 -37.22 6.90
C ARG A 334 -4.02 -38.01 5.60
N ALA A 335 -2.99 -38.11 4.77
CA ALA A 335 -3.02 -38.89 3.54
C ALA A 335 -3.19 -40.38 3.82
N GLU A 336 -2.44 -40.93 4.78
CA GLU A 336 -2.55 -42.34 5.18
C GLU A 336 -3.95 -42.66 5.72
N ALA A 337 -4.50 -41.80 6.59
CA ALA A 337 -5.87 -41.95 7.09
C ALA A 337 -6.93 -41.88 5.97
N ALA A 338 -6.70 -41.10 4.92
CA ALA A 338 -7.61 -40.95 3.78
C ALA A 338 -7.47 -42.06 2.73
N ARG A 339 -6.35 -42.81 2.71
CA ARG A 339 -6.02 -43.82 1.70
C ARG A 339 -7.08 -44.92 1.61
N GLY A 340 -7.41 -45.55 2.73
CA GLY A 340 -8.41 -46.62 2.79
C GLY A 340 -9.80 -46.17 2.31
N PRO A 341 -10.39 -45.10 2.89
CA PRO A 341 -11.67 -44.56 2.45
C PRO A 341 -11.72 -44.17 0.97
N ALA A 342 -10.65 -43.58 0.43
CA ALA A 342 -10.59 -43.18 -0.98
C ALA A 342 -10.59 -44.41 -1.91
N ILE A 343 -9.83 -45.46 -1.58
CA ILE A 343 -9.82 -46.71 -2.35
C ILE A 343 -11.19 -47.39 -2.31
N GLN A 344 -11.83 -47.46 -1.13
CA GLN A 344 -13.17 -48.03 -1.00
C GLN A 344 -14.22 -47.27 -1.79
N ASP A 345 -14.14 -45.94 -1.85
CA ASP A 345 -15.04 -45.15 -2.68
C ASP A 345 -14.85 -45.44 -4.17
N ALA A 346 -13.60 -45.48 -4.64
CA ALA A 346 -13.29 -45.86 -6.01
C ALA A 346 -13.82 -47.25 -6.37
N GLU A 347 -13.65 -48.23 -5.47
CA GLU A 347 -14.19 -49.58 -5.63
C GLU A 347 -15.72 -49.58 -5.79
N ARG A 348 -16.43 -48.81 -4.96
CA ARG A 348 -17.90 -48.69 -5.06
C ARG A 348 -18.33 -48.07 -6.39
N GLN A 349 -17.70 -46.98 -6.81
CA GLN A 349 -18.05 -46.31 -8.07
C GLN A 349 -17.77 -47.20 -9.29
N ILE A 350 -16.63 -47.90 -9.29
CA ILE A 350 -16.27 -48.84 -10.36
C ILE A 350 -17.22 -50.05 -10.37
N ALA A 351 -17.59 -50.60 -9.21
CA ALA A 351 -18.53 -51.71 -9.13
C ALA A 351 -19.92 -51.32 -9.67
N ALA A 352 -20.40 -50.11 -9.32
CA ALA A 352 -21.66 -49.57 -9.85
C ALA A 352 -21.62 -49.39 -11.37
N ALA A 353 -20.54 -48.82 -11.91
CA ALA A 353 -20.34 -48.67 -13.35
C ALA A 353 -20.26 -50.02 -14.07
N ARG A 354 -19.51 -50.98 -13.50
CA ARG A 354 -19.35 -52.33 -14.05
C ARG A 354 -20.69 -53.06 -14.12
N GLY A 355 -21.52 -52.99 -13.08
CA GLY A 355 -22.86 -53.59 -13.08
C GLY A 355 -23.71 -53.12 -14.27
N VAL A 356 -23.77 -51.80 -14.50
CA VAL A 356 -24.53 -51.24 -15.65
C VAL A 356 -23.96 -51.69 -17.00
N VAL A 357 -22.63 -51.73 -17.13
CA VAL A 357 -21.95 -52.15 -18.37
C VAL A 357 -22.15 -53.64 -18.65
N ASP A 358 -22.12 -54.49 -17.62
CA ASP A 358 -22.24 -55.94 -17.73
C ASP A 358 -23.68 -56.42 -17.95
N ASP A 359 -24.66 -55.80 -17.28
CA ASP A 359 -26.07 -56.16 -17.42
C ASP A 359 -26.63 -55.77 -18.80
N TYR A 360 -26.03 -54.76 -19.45
CA TYR A 360 -26.53 -54.19 -20.70
C TYR A 360 -25.44 -54.05 -21.78
N ARG A 361 -24.90 -55.20 -22.20
CA ARG A 361 -23.75 -55.28 -23.13
C ARG A 361 -24.02 -54.79 -24.56
N ALA A 362 -25.24 -54.87 -25.05
CA ALA A 362 -25.56 -54.39 -26.40
C ALA A 362 -25.70 -52.85 -26.50
N PRO A 363 -26.41 -52.17 -25.59
CA PRO A 363 -26.64 -50.72 -25.70
C PRO A 363 -25.51 -49.82 -25.18
N VAL A 364 -24.61 -50.29 -24.30
CA VAL A 364 -23.55 -49.44 -23.72
C VAL A 364 -22.39 -49.24 -24.70
N GLY A 365 -22.06 -47.97 -24.97
CA GLY A 365 -21.07 -47.56 -25.98
C GLY A 365 -19.60 -47.67 -25.56
N PRO A 366 -18.67 -47.44 -26.51
CA PRO A 366 -17.23 -47.57 -26.29
C PRO A 366 -16.67 -46.55 -25.29
N ASP A 367 -17.24 -45.35 -25.19
CA ASP A 367 -16.76 -44.30 -24.29
C ASP A 367 -16.91 -44.69 -22.82
N ALA A 368 -18.08 -45.24 -22.44
CA ALA A 368 -18.34 -45.72 -21.08
C ALA A 368 -17.39 -46.85 -20.69
N ARG A 369 -17.14 -47.79 -21.63
CA ARG A 369 -16.20 -48.90 -21.42
C ARG A 369 -14.75 -48.44 -21.29
N THR A 370 -14.35 -47.44 -22.07
CA THR A 370 -13.01 -46.86 -22.01
C THR A 370 -12.79 -46.17 -20.67
N ARG A 371 -13.76 -45.39 -20.19
CA ARG A 371 -13.68 -44.74 -18.87
C ARG A 371 -13.65 -45.76 -17.74
N LEU A 372 -14.43 -46.85 -17.84
CA LEU A 372 -14.39 -47.94 -16.86
C LEU A 372 -13.02 -48.63 -16.83
N ALA A 373 -12.45 -48.97 -17.98
CA ALA A 373 -11.13 -49.58 -18.07
C ALA A 373 -10.03 -48.65 -17.52
N GLU A 374 -10.15 -47.34 -17.77
CA GLU A 374 -9.23 -46.35 -17.21
C GLU A 374 -9.39 -46.19 -15.69
N ALA A 375 -10.62 -46.20 -15.17
CA ALA A 375 -10.90 -46.18 -13.74
C ALA A 375 -10.27 -47.39 -13.03
N GLU A 376 -10.41 -48.59 -13.62
CA GLU A 376 -9.81 -49.83 -13.11
C GLU A 376 -8.28 -49.78 -13.10
N ARG A 377 -7.67 -49.22 -14.16
CA ARG A 377 -6.22 -48.99 -14.23
C ARG A 377 -5.75 -48.04 -13.12
N GLU A 378 -6.43 -46.92 -12.91
CA GLU A 378 -6.09 -45.95 -11.86
C GLU A 378 -6.29 -46.54 -10.46
N LEU A 379 -7.32 -47.36 -10.24
CA LEU A 379 -7.54 -48.06 -8.97
C LEU A 379 -6.42 -49.07 -8.68
N ALA A 380 -5.99 -49.84 -9.68
CA ALA A 380 -4.85 -50.73 -9.54
C ALA A 380 -3.58 -49.93 -9.18
N ALA A 381 -3.32 -48.85 -9.92
CA ALA A 381 -2.19 -47.97 -9.66
C ALA A 381 -2.26 -47.24 -8.30
N ALA A 382 -3.45 -47.02 -7.75
CA ALA A 382 -3.67 -46.47 -6.41
C ALA A 382 -3.33 -47.48 -5.30
N ARG A 383 -3.68 -48.76 -5.51
CA ARG A 383 -3.36 -49.85 -4.57
C ARG A 383 -1.85 -50.09 -4.51
N ASP A 384 -1.19 -50.07 -5.67
CA ASP A 384 0.24 -50.31 -5.80
C ASP A 384 1.12 -49.10 -5.43
N ALA A 385 0.52 -47.93 -5.17
CA ALA A 385 1.26 -46.74 -4.80
C ALA A 385 1.93 -46.91 -3.42
N ALA A 386 3.24 -46.68 -3.35
CA ALA A 386 3.98 -46.72 -2.09
C ALA A 386 3.65 -45.51 -1.21
N ASP A 387 3.46 -44.34 -1.83
CA ASP A 387 3.13 -43.09 -1.16
C ASP A 387 1.61 -42.92 -0.98
N ALA A 388 1.20 -42.52 0.22
CA ALA A 388 -0.21 -42.40 0.59
C ALA A 388 -0.92 -41.26 -0.16
N GLU A 389 -0.24 -40.14 -0.42
CA GLU A 389 -0.83 -39.02 -1.15
C GLU A 389 -1.07 -39.39 -2.62
N GLN A 390 -0.11 -40.07 -3.23
CA GLN A 390 -0.26 -40.63 -4.58
C GLN A 390 -1.39 -41.65 -4.62
N ALA A 391 -1.48 -42.54 -3.63
CA ALA A 391 -2.57 -43.52 -3.52
C ALA A 391 -3.94 -42.83 -3.44
N VAL A 392 -4.09 -41.84 -2.56
CA VAL A 392 -5.34 -41.06 -2.42
C VAL A 392 -5.69 -40.32 -3.71
N THR A 393 -4.72 -39.67 -4.35
CA THR A 393 -4.93 -38.92 -5.59
C THR A 393 -5.40 -39.83 -6.72
N ARG A 394 -4.73 -40.98 -6.90
CA ARG A 394 -5.12 -41.97 -7.92
C ARG A 394 -6.47 -42.62 -7.60
N ALA A 395 -6.75 -42.92 -6.34
CA ALA A 395 -8.05 -43.46 -5.93
C ALA A 395 -9.19 -42.48 -6.21
N ARG A 396 -9.02 -41.19 -5.90
CA ARG A 396 -10.02 -40.15 -6.23
C ARG A 396 -10.24 -40.04 -7.74
N ARG A 397 -9.18 -40.12 -8.55
CA ARG A 397 -9.28 -40.15 -10.01
C ARG A 397 -10.00 -41.40 -10.52
N ALA A 398 -9.74 -42.56 -9.94
CA ALA A 398 -10.45 -43.79 -10.24
C ALA A 398 -11.95 -43.69 -9.92
N ALA A 399 -12.29 -43.11 -8.77
CA ALA A 399 -13.68 -42.86 -8.38
C ALA A 399 -14.40 -41.92 -9.36
N SER A 400 -13.75 -40.82 -9.78
CA SER A 400 -14.35 -39.87 -10.73
C SER A 400 -14.57 -40.51 -12.11
N LEU A 401 -13.60 -41.26 -12.61
CA LEU A 401 -13.73 -41.99 -13.88
C LEU A 401 -14.80 -43.08 -13.81
N GLY A 402 -14.93 -43.78 -12.68
CA GLY A 402 -15.99 -44.74 -12.42
C GLY A 402 -17.38 -44.09 -12.47
N ALA A 403 -17.55 -42.95 -11.80
CA ALA A 403 -18.81 -42.20 -11.82
C ALA A 403 -19.16 -41.69 -13.24
N GLU A 404 -18.17 -41.20 -14.00
CA GLU A 404 -18.34 -40.83 -15.41
C GLU A 404 -18.75 -42.01 -16.28
N ALA A 405 -18.11 -43.17 -16.11
CA ALA A 405 -18.45 -44.40 -16.83
C ALA A 405 -19.91 -44.82 -16.58
N ALA A 406 -20.36 -44.80 -15.31
CA ALA A 406 -21.74 -45.08 -14.95
C ALA A 406 -22.73 -44.09 -15.61
N THR A 407 -22.40 -42.80 -15.62
CA THR A 407 -23.23 -41.75 -16.22
C THR A 407 -23.35 -41.93 -17.74
N LEU A 408 -22.24 -42.20 -18.43
CA LEU A 408 -22.23 -42.48 -19.87
C LEU A 408 -23.03 -43.74 -20.20
N ALA A 409 -22.85 -44.82 -19.44
CA ALA A 409 -23.59 -46.07 -19.64
C ALA A 409 -25.10 -45.86 -19.47
N GLN A 410 -25.54 -45.12 -18.44
CA GLN A 410 -26.95 -44.78 -18.24
C GLN A 410 -27.53 -43.92 -19.37
N ARG A 411 -26.75 -42.98 -19.90
CA ARG A 411 -27.16 -42.16 -21.05
C ARG A 411 -27.38 -43.04 -22.29
N ASP A 412 -26.46 -43.96 -22.56
CA ASP A 412 -26.53 -44.86 -23.71
C ASP A 412 -27.75 -45.81 -23.60
N LEU A 413 -28.07 -46.27 -22.39
CA LEU A 413 -29.30 -47.06 -22.12
C LEU A 413 -30.56 -46.26 -22.42
N ARG A 414 -30.65 -45.01 -21.96
CA ARG A 414 -31.80 -44.15 -22.25
C ARG A 414 -31.95 -43.91 -23.75
N ALA A 415 -30.85 -43.72 -24.47
CA ALA A 415 -30.86 -43.55 -25.92
C ALA A 415 -31.35 -44.82 -26.63
N HIS A 416 -30.93 -46.00 -26.17
CA HIS A 416 -31.36 -47.27 -26.73
C HIS A 416 -32.85 -47.59 -26.46
N HIS A 417 -33.33 -47.35 -25.23
CA HIS A 417 -34.75 -47.50 -24.88
C HIS A 417 -35.64 -46.46 -25.58
N GLY A 418 -35.12 -45.28 -25.90
CA GLY A 418 -35.82 -44.26 -26.69
C GLY A 418 -36.01 -44.61 -28.18
N HIS A 419 -35.40 -45.69 -28.68
CA HIS A 419 -35.49 -46.12 -30.08
C HIS A 419 -36.40 -47.35 -30.31
N GLY A 420 -37.00 -47.91 -29.25
CA GLY A 420 -37.82 -49.14 -29.29
C GLY A 420 -39.32 -48.94 -29.06
N GLY A 421 -39.92 -47.86 -29.58
CA GLY A 421 -41.33 -47.52 -29.29
C GLY A 421 -42.04 -46.72 -30.38
N TYR A 422 -42.17 -47.29 -31.58
CA TYR A 422 -43.18 -46.86 -32.57
C TYR A 422 -43.90 -48.10 -33.12
N GLY A 423 -45.18 -48.26 -32.73
CA GLY A 423 -46.02 -49.35 -33.26
C GLY A 423 -47.41 -49.49 -32.63
N GLN A 424 -48.38 -48.71 -33.13
CA GLN A 424 -49.77 -49.10 -33.41
C GLN A 424 -50.85 -49.17 -32.29
N GLY A 425 -51.86 -48.28 -32.39
CA GLY A 425 -53.28 -48.71 -32.31
C GLY A 425 -54.27 -47.98 -31.37
N GLY A 426 -54.90 -46.90 -31.86
CA GLY A 426 -56.38 -46.81 -32.00
C GLY A 426 -57.33 -46.57 -30.80
N TYR A 427 -57.94 -45.37 -30.81
CA TYR A 427 -59.35 -44.99 -30.53
C TYR A 427 -60.05 -45.35 -29.19
N GLY A 428 -60.64 -44.32 -28.53
CA GLY A 428 -61.80 -44.53 -27.63
C GLY A 428 -62.07 -43.47 -26.56
N GLN A 429 -62.71 -42.36 -26.95
CA GLN A 429 -63.69 -41.51 -26.25
C GLN A 429 -64.00 -41.77 -24.73
N GLY A 430 -63.94 -40.71 -23.89
CA GLY A 430 -64.53 -40.75 -22.53
C GLY A 430 -64.28 -39.53 -21.62
N MET A 431 -65.11 -38.50 -21.79
CA MET A 431 -65.51 -37.38 -20.90
C MET A 431 -65.11 -37.36 -19.39
N GLY A 432 -64.70 -36.19 -18.87
CA GLY A 432 -64.83 -35.83 -17.44
C GLY A 432 -63.84 -34.78 -16.88
N LEU A 433 -64.23 -33.50 -16.86
CA LEU A 433 -63.62 -32.34 -16.16
C LEU A 433 -63.77 -32.40 -14.60
N PRO A 434 -63.29 -31.43 -13.75
CA PRO A 434 -62.24 -30.39 -13.84
C PRO A 434 -61.37 -30.19 -12.54
N ARG A 435 -60.48 -29.17 -12.57
CA ARG A 435 -59.91 -28.33 -11.45
C ARG A 435 -58.61 -28.76 -10.72
N GLY A 436 -57.63 -27.84 -10.74
CA GLY A 436 -57.24 -27.08 -9.53
C GLY A 436 -55.82 -27.21 -8.95
N ARG A 437 -54.99 -26.18 -9.21
CA ARG A 437 -54.22 -25.33 -8.25
C ARG A 437 -53.24 -25.93 -7.21
N SER A 438 -52.10 -25.21 -7.06
CA SER A 438 -51.12 -25.15 -5.95
C SER A 438 -50.15 -26.35 -5.86
N GLY A 439 -48.86 -26.21 -5.60
CA GLY A 439 -48.08 -25.15 -4.96
C GLY A 439 -47.34 -25.74 -3.74
N SER A 440 -46.00 -25.75 -3.82
CA SER A 440 -44.97 -25.93 -2.75
C SER A 440 -45.04 -27.13 -1.77
N ASP A 441 -43.94 -27.90 -1.71
CA ASP A 441 -43.21 -28.38 -0.51
C ASP A 441 -42.15 -29.39 -1.02
N VAL A 442 -40.84 -29.12 -1.03
CA VAL A 442 -39.91 -28.94 0.10
C VAL A 442 -39.90 -30.18 1.04
N PHE A 443 -38.71 -30.77 1.15
CA PHE A 443 -38.20 -31.78 2.09
C PHE A 443 -38.35 -33.29 1.83
N GLY A 444 -37.19 -33.92 1.63
CA GLY A 444 -36.85 -35.21 2.23
C GLY A 444 -35.80 -36.03 1.45
N ALA A 445 -34.51 -35.64 1.45
CA ALA A 445 -33.42 -36.23 2.27
C ALA A 445 -32.68 -37.34 1.46
N VAL A 446 -31.35 -37.50 1.36
CA VAL A 446 -30.22 -37.28 2.29
C VAL A 446 -28.86 -37.46 1.53
N LEU A 447 -27.91 -36.55 1.82
CA LEU A 447 -26.44 -36.66 1.98
C LEU A 447 -25.48 -37.17 0.87
N GLY A 448 -24.57 -36.26 0.46
CA GLY A 448 -23.27 -36.57 -0.15
C GLY A 448 -22.47 -35.28 -0.40
N GLY A 449 -21.68 -34.87 0.59
CA GLY A 449 -21.09 -33.52 0.70
C GLY A 449 -20.04 -33.17 -0.37
N MET A 450 -20.27 -32.04 -1.03
CA MET A 450 -19.27 -31.27 -1.75
C MET A 450 -18.53 -30.37 -0.75
N VAL A 451 -17.24 -30.62 -0.56
CA VAL A 451 -16.33 -29.60 -0.01
C VAL A 451 -15.73 -28.86 -1.20
N LEU A 452 -16.28 -27.68 -1.48
CA LEU A 452 -15.61 -26.62 -2.23
C LEU A 452 -14.60 -25.97 -1.27
N GLY A 453 -13.35 -26.40 -1.35
CA GLY A 453 -12.24 -25.79 -0.65
C GLY A 453 -11.52 -24.78 -1.55
N GLY A 454 -11.60 -23.50 -1.17
CA GLY A 454 -10.52 -22.51 -1.22
C GLY A 454 -9.74 -22.33 -2.53
N ILE A 455 -10.27 -21.48 -3.41
CA ILE A 455 -9.47 -20.59 -4.26
C ILE A 455 -10.07 -19.21 -4.06
N LEU A 456 -9.41 -18.38 -3.24
CA LEU A 456 -9.51 -16.91 -3.12
C LEU A 456 -8.93 -16.51 -1.75
N ASP A 457 -7.59 -16.48 -1.67
CA ASP A 457 -6.88 -15.75 -0.61
C ASP A 457 -5.55 -15.22 -1.16
N ASP A 458 -5.64 -14.57 -2.31
CA ASP A 458 -4.57 -13.76 -2.90
C ASP A 458 -5.24 -12.58 -3.62
N ILE A 459 -5.50 -11.52 -2.85
CA ILE A 459 -5.73 -10.10 -3.20
C ILE A 459 -6.19 -9.45 -1.89
N GLY A 460 -5.22 -8.96 -1.13
CA GLY A 460 -5.43 -8.33 0.17
C GLY A 460 -4.18 -7.60 0.67
N ASP A 461 -3.34 -7.14 -0.25
CA ASP A 461 -2.32 -6.12 -0.01
C ASP A 461 -2.93 -4.77 -0.43
N LEU A 462 -3.39 -3.99 0.56
CA LEU A 462 -3.55 -2.53 0.54
C LEU A 462 -4.36 -2.07 1.76
N GLY A 463 -3.67 -1.59 2.79
CA GLY A 463 -4.26 -0.71 3.80
C GLY A 463 -3.87 -0.99 5.25
N ASP A 464 -2.69 -0.52 5.65
CA ASP A 464 -2.55 0.22 6.91
C ASP A 464 -1.26 1.04 6.91
N PHE A 465 -1.39 2.24 6.36
CA PHE A 465 -0.71 3.44 6.86
C PHE A 465 -1.70 4.09 7.84
N PHE A 466 -1.21 4.56 9.00
CA PHE A 466 -1.89 5.26 10.11
C PHE A 466 -2.31 4.41 11.32
N ASP A 467 -1.35 4.05 12.18
CA ASP A 467 -1.14 4.63 13.53
C ASP A 467 0.28 4.33 14.04
#